data_AF-A0A8C4LZM3-F1
#
_entry.id   AF-A0A8C4LZM3-F1
#
_cell.length_a   1.000
_cell.length_b   1.000
_cell.length_c   1.000
_cell.angle_alpha   90.00
_cell.angle_beta   90.00
_cell.angle_gamma   90.00
#
_symmetry.space_group_name_H-M   'P 1'
#
loop_
_entity.id
_entity.type
_entity.pdbx_description
1 polymer ?
#
loop_
_entity_poly.entity_id
_entity_poly.type
_entity_poly.pdbx_seq_one_letter_code
_entity_poly.pdbx_strand_id
1 'polypeptide(L)'
;MCSLASGGRGAEEEDEDLPALSDSGDEAAWEDEDGDEAGLPHDKQQTPCLFCDRLFTSAEETFSHCKSEHQFNIDNMVCKHGLEFYGYIKLINFIRLKNPTVEYMNSIYNPVPWEKEEYLKPVLEDDLLLQFGKMSLLYLL
;
A
#
# COMPACT_ATOMS: atom_id res chain seq x y z
N MET A 1 -8.17 -64.61 10.12
CA MET A 1 -9.00 -65.53 9.33
C MET A 1 -10.46 -65.17 9.56
N CYS A 2 -11.22 -65.20 8.47
CA CYS A 2 -12.49 -64.52 8.21
C CYS A 2 -13.60 -64.71 9.25
N SER A 3 -14.46 -63.70 9.38
CA SER A 3 -15.88 -63.93 9.67
C SER A 3 -16.71 -63.16 8.65
N LEU A 4 -17.42 -63.93 7.82
CA LEU A 4 -18.45 -63.48 6.91
C LEU A 4 -19.78 -63.49 7.68
N ALA A 5 -20.60 -62.48 7.49
CA ALA A 5 -22.05 -62.61 7.59
C ALA A 5 -22.69 -61.74 6.49
N SER A 6 -23.53 -62.39 5.70
CA SER A 6 -24.24 -61.86 4.54
C SER A 6 -25.69 -61.53 4.88
N GLY A 7 -26.26 -60.55 4.17
CA GLY A 7 -27.71 -60.40 3.91
C GLY A 7 -28.46 -59.47 4.88
N GLY A 8 -29.37 -58.60 4.45
CA GLY A 8 -29.89 -58.27 3.12
C GLY A 8 -31.11 -57.35 3.21
N ARG A 9 -31.58 -56.89 2.03
CA ARG A 9 -32.94 -56.41 1.65
C ARG A 9 -33.56 -55.18 2.36
N GLY A 10 -33.67 -54.08 1.59
CA GLY A 10 -34.92 -53.68 0.93
C GLY A 10 -35.81 -52.60 1.57
N ALA A 11 -36.46 -51.83 0.69
CA ALA A 11 -37.61 -50.90 0.83
C ALA A 11 -37.28 -49.47 1.35
N GLU A 12 -37.37 -48.41 0.52
CA GLU A 12 -38.59 -47.64 0.11
C GLU A 12 -39.05 -46.70 1.25
N GLU A 13 -38.79 -45.38 1.19
CA GLU A 13 -39.55 -44.28 0.55
C GLU A 13 -40.27 -43.45 1.62
N GLU A 14 -40.26 -42.12 1.44
CA GLU A 14 -41.11 -41.10 2.09
C GLU A 14 -40.81 -40.88 3.61
N ASP A 15 -40.70 -39.67 4.18
CA ASP A 15 -41.60 -38.53 4.02
C ASP A 15 -41.17 -37.31 4.90
N GLU A 16 -41.60 -36.11 4.47
CA GLU A 16 -41.95 -34.90 5.25
C GLU A 16 -40.90 -33.85 5.74
N ASP A 17 -41.22 -32.62 5.32
CA ASP A 17 -41.02 -31.30 5.97
C ASP A 17 -39.64 -30.61 5.95
N LEU A 18 -39.33 -30.04 4.78
CA LEU A 18 -38.39 -28.92 4.66
C LEU A 18 -39.18 -27.60 4.83
N PRO A 19 -38.93 -26.81 5.89
CA PRO A 19 -39.65 -25.55 6.05
C PRO A 19 -39.28 -24.57 4.92
N ALA A 20 -40.31 -24.07 4.23
CA ALA A 20 -40.21 -23.02 3.23
C ALA A 20 -39.59 -21.76 3.87
N LEU A 21 -38.39 -21.38 3.42
CA LEU A 21 -37.79 -20.11 3.78
C LEU A 21 -38.59 -19.00 3.10
N SER A 22 -39.40 -18.32 3.90
CA SER A 22 -40.13 -17.11 3.53
C SER A 22 -39.12 -16.00 3.23
N ASP A 23 -38.80 -15.82 1.95
CA ASP A 23 -38.09 -14.65 1.45
C ASP A 23 -39.08 -13.48 1.35
N SER A 24 -39.07 -12.60 2.35
CA SER A 24 -39.90 -11.41 2.36
C SER A 24 -39.17 -10.28 3.09
N GLY A 25 -38.87 -9.24 2.32
CA GLY A 25 -38.33 -7.96 2.79
C GLY A 25 -36.80 -7.93 2.66
N ASP A 26 -36.19 -7.04 1.90
CA ASP A 26 -36.67 -5.82 1.27
C ASP A 26 -35.59 -5.43 0.27
N GLU A 27 -35.98 -5.21 -0.99
CA GLU A 27 -35.12 -4.62 -1.99
C GLU A 27 -34.94 -3.15 -1.61
N ALA A 28 -33.95 -2.86 -0.75
CA ALA A 28 -33.44 -1.51 -0.57
C ALA A 28 -32.80 -1.09 -1.90
N ALA A 29 -33.65 -0.64 -2.81
CA ALA A 29 -33.29 0.22 -3.92
C ALA A 29 -32.61 1.43 -3.30
N TRP A 30 -31.28 1.44 -3.36
CA TRP A 30 -30.51 2.65 -3.12
C TRP A 30 -30.91 3.62 -4.21
N GLU A 31 -31.95 4.41 -3.95
CA GLU A 31 -32.24 5.61 -4.71
C GLU A 31 -30.98 6.47 -4.60
N ASP A 32 -30.24 6.55 -5.70
CA ASP A 32 -29.19 7.54 -5.91
C ASP A 32 -29.85 8.91 -5.86
N GLU A 33 -30.13 9.38 -4.65
CA GLU A 33 -30.48 10.76 -4.38
C GLU A 33 -29.20 11.56 -4.62
N ASP A 34 -29.18 12.22 -5.78
CA ASP A 34 -28.27 13.29 -6.21
C ASP A 34 -28.25 14.36 -5.11
N GLY A 35 -27.55 14.05 -4.02
CA GLY A 35 -27.27 14.91 -2.91
C GLY A 35 -25.98 15.63 -3.20
N ASP A 36 -26.10 16.90 -3.57
CA ASP A 36 -25.10 17.95 -3.49
C ASP A 36 -24.41 18.01 -2.11
N GLU A 37 -23.61 17.00 -1.78
CA GLU A 37 -22.77 16.97 -0.60
C GLU A 37 -21.50 17.76 -0.90
N ALA A 38 -21.56 19.05 -0.58
CA ALA A 38 -20.41 19.85 -0.30
C ALA A 38 -19.54 19.17 0.79
N GLY A 39 -18.57 18.37 0.33
CA GLY A 39 -17.29 18.15 0.99
C GLY A 39 -17.33 17.55 2.38
N LEU A 40 -17.46 16.22 2.47
CA LEU A 40 -16.59 15.50 3.40
C LEU A 40 -15.15 15.82 2.98
N PRO A 41 -14.28 16.35 3.85
CA PRO A 41 -12.86 16.35 3.55
C PRO A 41 -12.47 14.89 3.52
N HIS A 42 -12.43 14.30 2.33
CA HIS A 42 -11.51 13.21 2.08
C HIS A 42 -10.18 13.76 2.59
N ASP A 43 -9.70 13.29 3.74
CA ASP A 43 -8.47 13.76 4.35
C ASP A 43 -7.45 13.82 3.23
N LYS A 44 -7.08 15.04 2.82
CA LYS A 44 -6.25 15.22 1.63
C LYS A 44 -4.95 14.53 1.98
N GLN A 45 -4.69 13.37 1.40
CA GLN A 45 -3.55 12.55 1.75
C GLN A 45 -2.28 13.42 1.74
N GLN A 46 -1.52 13.38 2.83
CA GLN A 46 -0.30 14.17 2.97
C GLN A 46 0.89 13.26 3.29
N THR A 47 2.08 13.70 2.93
CA THR A 47 3.33 13.04 3.34
C THR A 47 4.29 14.06 3.94
N PRO A 48 5.04 13.71 4.99
CA PRO A 48 6.06 14.59 5.55
C PRO A 48 7.28 14.73 4.62
N CYS A 49 8.05 15.80 4.79
CA CYS A 49 9.40 15.91 4.24
C CYS A 49 10.29 14.79 4.77
N LEU A 50 11.28 14.40 3.99
CA LEU A 50 12.30 13.41 4.38
C LEU A 50 13.19 13.88 5.54
N PHE A 51 13.33 15.19 5.76
CA PHE A 51 14.31 15.76 6.70
C PHE A 51 13.71 16.75 7.72
N CYS A 52 12.41 17.04 7.64
CA CYS A 52 11.72 17.91 8.60
C CYS A 52 10.22 17.55 8.71
N ASP A 53 9.52 18.22 9.63
CA ASP A 53 8.12 17.89 9.97
C ASP A 53 7.07 18.56 9.05
N ARG A 54 7.50 19.20 7.94
CA ARG A 54 6.57 19.83 7.00
C ARG A 54 5.81 18.79 6.20
N LEU A 55 4.48 18.95 6.10
CA LEU A 55 3.59 18.08 5.34
C LEU A 55 3.26 18.68 3.97
N PHE A 56 3.11 17.83 2.97
CA PHE A 56 2.80 18.22 1.58
C PHE A 56 1.71 17.33 1.01
N THR A 57 0.98 17.85 0.03
CA THR A 57 -0.14 17.15 -0.62
C THR A 57 0.27 16.32 -1.82
N SER A 58 1.54 16.41 -2.24
CA SER A 58 2.10 15.57 -3.31
C SER A 58 3.57 15.23 -3.08
N ALA A 59 4.04 14.19 -3.77
CA ALA A 59 5.44 13.80 -3.72
C ALA A 59 6.33 14.84 -4.40
N GLU A 60 5.87 15.43 -5.50
CA GLU A 60 6.56 16.46 -6.26
C GLU A 60 6.80 17.72 -5.42
N GLU A 61 5.79 18.17 -4.66
CA GLU A 61 5.92 19.28 -3.72
C GLU A 61 6.96 18.95 -2.65
N THR A 62 6.90 17.73 -2.10
CA THR A 62 7.84 17.26 -1.08
C THR A 62 9.28 17.25 -1.61
N PHE A 63 9.50 16.75 -2.82
CA PHE A 63 10.83 16.68 -3.43
C PHE A 63 11.35 18.07 -3.84
N SER A 64 10.48 18.95 -4.33
CA SER A 64 10.82 20.35 -4.57
C SER A 64 11.29 21.05 -3.29
N HIS A 65 10.60 20.80 -2.18
CA HIS A 65 11.01 21.28 -0.86
C HIS A 65 12.34 20.68 -0.38
N CYS A 66 12.54 19.36 -0.51
CA CYS A 66 13.82 18.71 -0.19
C CYS A 66 14.99 19.32 -0.98
N LYS A 67 14.75 19.68 -2.24
CA LYS A 67 15.78 20.27 -3.10
C LYS A 67 16.11 21.72 -2.73
N SER A 68 15.10 22.53 -2.44
CA SER A 68 15.27 23.96 -2.16
C SER A 68 15.77 24.24 -0.74
N GLU A 69 15.17 23.61 0.26
CA GLU A 69 15.45 23.90 1.67
C GLU A 69 16.53 22.98 2.25
N HIS A 70 16.58 21.73 1.79
CA HIS A 70 17.53 20.73 2.28
C HIS A 70 18.66 20.41 1.31
N GLN A 71 18.70 21.03 0.11
CA GLN A 71 19.73 20.75 -0.91
C GLN A 71 19.88 19.25 -1.22
N PHE A 72 18.80 18.49 -1.05
CA PHE A 72 18.74 17.06 -1.30
C PHE A 72 17.91 16.80 -2.56
N ASN A 73 18.52 16.17 -3.56
CA ASN A 73 17.86 15.85 -4.83
C ASN A 73 17.69 14.34 -4.96
N ILE A 74 16.44 13.87 -4.86
CA ILE A 74 16.11 12.44 -4.94
C ILE A 74 16.47 11.84 -6.30
N ASP A 75 16.27 12.57 -7.40
CA ASP A 75 16.59 12.09 -8.75
C ASP A 75 18.08 11.83 -8.90
N ASN A 76 18.91 12.70 -8.31
CA ASN A 76 20.35 12.51 -8.30
C ASN A 76 20.73 11.25 -7.51
N MET A 77 20.08 10.97 -6.38
CA MET A 77 20.33 9.74 -5.62
C MET A 77 19.93 8.48 -6.40
N VAL A 78 18.79 8.52 -7.08
CA VAL A 78 18.32 7.42 -7.95
C VAL A 78 19.32 7.17 -9.07
N CYS A 79 19.75 8.20 -9.80
CA CYS A 79 20.71 8.07 -10.88
C CYS A 79 22.11 7.65 -10.38
N LYS A 80 22.61 8.28 -9.31
CA LYS A 80 23.96 8.04 -8.76
C LYS A 80 24.15 6.60 -8.30
N HIS A 81 23.11 5.99 -7.74
CA HIS A 81 23.16 4.63 -7.22
C HIS A 81 22.46 3.59 -8.10
N GLY A 82 21.96 3.98 -9.29
CA GLY A 82 21.26 3.08 -10.21
C GLY A 82 20.05 2.42 -9.56
N LEU A 83 19.27 3.18 -8.80
CA LEU A 83 18.16 2.62 -8.03
C LEU A 83 16.99 2.26 -8.94
N GLU A 84 16.70 0.97 -9.04
CA GLU A 84 15.42 0.49 -9.57
C GLU A 84 14.30 0.65 -8.53
N PHE A 85 13.07 0.27 -8.89
CA PHE A 85 11.87 0.50 -8.06
C PHE A 85 12.06 0.11 -6.59
N TYR A 86 12.51 -1.12 -6.31
CA TYR A 86 12.71 -1.56 -4.93
C TYR A 86 13.89 -0.86 -4.24
N GLY A 87 14.94 -0.48 -4.97
CA GLY A 87 16.03 0.31 -4.44
C GLY A 87 15.57 1.71 -4.00
N TYR A 88 14.69 2.34 -4.78
CA TYR A 88 14.05 3.60 -4.43
C TYR A 88 13.19 3.47 -3.15
N ILE A 89 12.36 2.43 -3.05
CA ILE A 89 11.54 2.18 -1.86
C ILE A 89 12.42 2.04 -0.62
N LYS A 90 13.50 1.26 -0.71
CA LYS A 90 14.46 1.08 0.39
C LYS A 90 15.13 2.39 0.79
N LEU A 91 15.53 3.23 -0.17
CA LEU A 91 16.12 4.54 0.10
C LEU A 91 15.16 5.44 0.89
N ILE A 92 13.92 5.58 0.43
CA ILE A 92 12.92 6.42 1.12
C ILE A 92 12.69 5.91 2.54
N ASN A 93 12.42 4.62 2.70
CA ASN A 93 12.18 4.01 4.02
C ASN A 93 13.41 4.10 4.94
N PHE A 94 14.63 4.00 4.39
CA PHE A 94 15.84 4.22 5.17
C PHE A 94 15.90 5.63 5.75
N ILE A 95 15.63 6.66 4.94
CA ILE A 95 15.65 8.04 5.41
C ILE A 95 14.58 8.25 6.49
N ARG A 96 13.35 7.73 6.26
CA ARG A 96 12.26 7.79 7.24
C ARG A 96 12.62 7.11 8.57
N LEU A 97 13.24 5.93 8.51
CA LEU A 97 13.49 5.09 9.69
C LEU A 97 14.74 5.51 10.48
N LYS A 98 15.76 6.02 9.79
CA LYS A 98 17.06 6.35 10.40
C LYS A 98 17.27 7.85 10.62
N ASN A 99 16.43 8.69 10.02
CA ASN A 99 16.51 10.15 10.07
C ASN A 99 17.96 10.67 9.90
N PRO A 100 18.68 10.23 8.83
CA PRO A 100 20.04 10.66 8.58
C PRO A 100 20.10 12.15 8.26
N THR A 101 21.27 12.76 8.46
CA THR A 101 21.49 14.13 8.00
C THR A 101 21.62 14.19 6.47
N VAL A 102 21.32 15.35 5.90
CA VAL A 102 21.50 15.61 4.46
C VAL A 102 22.95 15.40 4.04
N GLU A 103 23.90 15.86 4.86
CA GLU A 103 25.34 15.73 4.58
C GLU A 103 25.74 14.26 4.50
N TYR A 104 25.23 13.44 5.41
CA TYR A 104 25.43 12.00 5.36
C TYR A 104 24.90 11.45 4.04
N MET A 105 23.63 11.72 3.70
CA MET A 105 23.00 11.21 2.49
C MET A 105 23.77 11.57 1.21
N ASN A 106 24.23 12.82 1.09
CA ASN A 106 24.98 13.28 -0.07
C ASN A 106 26.40 12.66 -0.16
N SER A 107 26.98 12.27 0.98
CA SER A 107 28.31 11.66 1.07
C SER A 107 28.35 10.14 0.83
N ILE A 108 27.19 9.47 0.70
CA ILE A 108 27.14 8.00 0.58
C ILE A 108 27.76 7.53 -0.74
N TYR A 109 28.52 6.45 -0.64
CA TYR A 109 29.03 5.63 -1.73
C TYR A 109 28.77 4.15 -1.41
N ASN A 110 29.18 3.25 -2.30
CA ASN A 110 29.00 1.82 -2.07
C ASN A 110 29.89 1.31 -0.92
N PRO A 111 29.40 0.38 -0.08
CA PRO A 111 28.04 -0.18 -0.08
C PRO A 111 27.01 0.80 0.50
N VAL A 112 25.82 0.85 -0.10
CA VAL A 112 24.74 1.72 0.39
C VAL A 112 24.11 1.16 1.67
N PRO A 113 23.68 2.03 2.61
CA PRO A 113 23.19 1.58 3.92
C PRO A 113 21.77 1.00 3.89
N TRP A 114 21.04 1.16 2.79
CA TRP A 114 19.65 0.71 2.62
C TRP A 114 19.50 -0.62 1.88
N GLU A 115 20.53 -1.47 1.79
CA GLU A 115 20.44 -2.75 1.07
C GLU A 115 19.51 -3.79 1.72
N LYS A 116 19.31 -3.69 3.04
CA LYS A 116 18.59 -4.69 3.82
C LYS A 116 17.10 -4.77 3.44
N GLU A 117 16.55 -5.98 3.50
CA GLU A 117 15.13 -6.23 3.19
C GLU A 117 14.17 -5.55 4.17
N GLU A 118 14.61 -5.22 5.39
CA GLU A 118 13.80 -4.48 6.36
C GLU A 118 13.27 -3.15 5.82
N TYR A 119 14.01 -2.52 4.89
CA TYR A 119 13.62 -1.25 4.27
C TYR A 119 12.61 -1.40 3.13
N LEU A 120 12.20 -2.61 2.77
CA LEU A 120 11.07 -2.82 1.85
C LEU A 120 9.72 -2.59 2.53
N LYS A 121 9.69 -2.63 3.87
CA LYS A 121 8.47 -2.42 4.63
C LYS A 121 8.21 -0.91 4.76
N PRO A 122 7.03 -0.40 4.33
CA PRO A 122 6.68 1.01 4.48
C PRO A 122 6.80 1.45 5.94
N VAL A 123 7.50 2.57 6.17
CA VAL A 123 7.60 3.19 7.50
C VAL A 123 6.36 4.00 7.83
N LEU A 124 5.74 4.59 6.81
CA LEU A 124 4.49 5.36 6.91
C LEU A 124 3.40 4.65 6.10
N GLU A 125 2.19 4.65 6.65
CA GLU A 125 0.98 4.25 5.92
C GLU A 125 0.66 5.30 4.86
N ASP A 126 0.23 4.85 3.68
CA ASP A 126 -0.11 5.72 2.54
C ASP A 126 0.95 6.77 2.17
N ASP A 127 2.24 6.42 2.27
CA ASP A 127 3.32 7.36 1.92
C ASP A 127 3.28 7.69 0.43
N LEU A 128 2.89 8.94 0.12
CA LEU A 128 2.86 9.48 -1.24
C LEU A 128 4.22 9.33 -1.95
N LEU A 129 5.34 9.37 -1.24
CA LEU A 129 6.66 9.21 -1.84
C LEU A 129 6.87 7.78 -2.35
N LEU A 130 6.36 6.76 -1.66
CA LEU A 130 6.43 5.37 -2.12
C LEU A 130 5.47 5.10 -3.28
N GLN A 131 4.31 5.77 -3.30
CA GLN A 131 3.36 5.71 -4.41
C GLN A 131 3.90 6.36 -5.67
N PHE A 132 4.62 7.48 -5.54
CA PHE A 132 5.27 8.16 -6.66
C PHE A 132 6.28 7.27 -7.39
N GLY A 133 7.10 6.51 -6.66
CA GLY A 133 8.07 5.58 -7.26
C GLY A 133 7.42 4.51 -8.16
N LYS A 134 6.20 4.06 -7.80
CA LYS A 134 5.43 3.13 -8.64
C LYS A 134 5.00 3.80 -9.94
N MET A 135 4.44 5.00 -9.84
CA MET A 135 3.92 5.74 -11.00
C MET A 135 5.05 6.16 -11.94
N SER A 136 6.10 6.81 -11.43
CA SER A 136 7.17 7.37 -12.24
C SER A 136 7.99 6.34 -13.02
N LEU A 137 8.17 5.13 -12.49
CA LEU A 137 8.91 4.07 -13.18
C LEU A 137 8.05 3.28 -14.17
N LEU A 138 6.73 3.28 -14.00
CA LEU A 138 5.79 2.69 -14.98
C LEU A 138 5.74 3.50 -16.30
N TYR A 139 6.00 4.80 -16.27
CA TYR A 139 6.05 5.65 -17.48
C TYR A 139 7.40 5.61 -18.22
N LEU A 140 8.37 4.83 -17.73
CA LEU A 140 9.68 4.64 -18.35
C LEU A 140 9.84 3.26 -19.03
N LEU A 141 8.76 2.48 -19.10
CA LEU A 141 8.65 1.20 -19.83
C LEU A 141 7.61 1.33 -20.95
#